data_AF-A0A536BKC6-F1
#
_entry.id   AF-A0A536BKC6-F1
#
_cell.length_a   1.000
_cell.length_b   1.000
_cell.length_c   1.000
_cell.angle_alpha   90.00
_cell.angle_beta   90.00
_cell.angle_gamma   90.00
#
_symmetry.space_group_name_H-M   'P 1'
#
loop_
_entity.id
_entity.type
_entity.pdbx_description
1 polymer ?
#
loop_
_entity_poly.entity_id
_entity_poly.type
_entity_poly.pdbx_seq_one_letter_code
_entity_poly.pdbx_strand_id
1 'polypeptide(L)'
;MSALAASGLGALGLAMAYVLGMVFPLFVAALFSDRLPQRWVRAATRSTGFVFGTRRIAWQDLLAGGMFLAVAAAALALAVTGRMSYAPDWLTSWNRWATGLAGDVAVALRGLPLLVQAAGIAVLALLVGVPLYRSWRAAT
;
A
#
# COMPACT_ATOMS: atom_id res chain seq x y z
N MET A 1 7.23 -2.89 -23.58
CA MET A 1 8.57 -2.77 -22.96
C MET A 1 9.11 -1.39 -23.28
N SER A 2 9.67 -0.66 -22.30
CA SER A 2 9.97 0.77 -22.47
C SER A 2 11.07 1.01 -23.52
N ALA A 3 10.91 2.04 -24.35
CA ALA A 3 11.89 2.43 -25.37
C ALA A 3 13.28 2.77 -24.79
N LEU A 4 13.35 3.13 -23.50
CA LEU A 4 14.61 3.41 -22.81
C LEU A 4 15.45 2.14 -22.59
N ALA A 5 14.83 0.97 -22.44
CA ALA A 5 15.53 -0.29 -22.19
C ALA A 5 16.29 -0.82 -23.43
N ALA A 6 16.02 -0.28 -24.63
CA ALA A 6 16.68 -0.66 -25.87
C ALA A 6 18.07 -0.01 -26.05
N SER A 7 18.44 0.94 -25.20
CA SER A 7 19.75 1.60 -25.21
C SER A 7 20.53 1.29 -23.92
N GLY A 8 21.84 1.06 -24.02
CA GLY A 8 22.67 0.73 -22.85
C GLY A 8 22.64 1.82 -21.75
N LEU A 9 22.63 3.10 -22.15
CA LEU A 9 22.50 4.24 -21.24
C LEU A 9 21.11 4.30 -20.57
N GLY A 10 20.03 4.04 -21.32
CA GLY A 10 18.68 4.03 -20.76
C GLY A 10 18.43 2.85 -19.83
N ALA A 11 19.04 1.69 -20.09
CA ALA A 11 19.01 0.54 -19.19
C ALA A 11 19.73 0.81 -17.86
N LEU A 12 20.89 1.48 -17.89
CA LEU A 12 21.59 1.91 -16.67
C LEU A 12 20.77 2.93 -15.87
N GLY A 13 20.14 3.89 -16.55
CA GLY A 13 19.24 4.85 -15.92
C GLY A 13 18.05 4.17 -15.23
N LEU A 14 17.42 3.20 -15.90
CA LEU A 14 16.33 2.40 -15.33
C LEU A 14 16.79 1.54 -14.14
N ALA A 15 17.97 0.92 -14.24
CA ALA A 15 18.55 0.15 -13.15
C ALA A 15 18.82 1.01 -11.92
N MET A 16 19.40 2.21 -12.10
CA MET A 16 19.62 3.14 -11.00
C MET A 16 18.32 3.67 -10.41
N ALA A 17 17.34 4.01 -11.24
CA ALA A 17 16.02 4.41 -10.77
C ALA A 17 15.35 3.30 -9.94
N TYR A 18 15.47 2.04 -10.37
CA TYR A 18 14.95 0.89 -9.65
C TYR A 18 15.64 0.69 -8.30
N VAL A 19 16.97 0.70 -8.27
CA VAL A 19 17.74 0.57 -7.02
C VAL A 19 17.42 1.71 -6.07
N LEU A 20 17.44 2.96 -6.53
CA LEU A 20 17.09 4.12 -5.72
C LEU A 20 15.64 4.03 -5.20
N GLY A 21 14.72 3.58 -6.05
CA GLY A 21 13.32 3.34 -5.69
C GLY A 21 13.14 2.29 -4.59
N MET A 22 14.04 1.30 -4.49
CA MET A 22 14.03 0.30 -3.40
C MET A 22 14.78 0.76 -2.15
N VAL A 23 15.92 1.43 -2.33
CA VAL A 23 16.81 1.83 -1.23
C VAL A 23 16.26 3.01 -0.44
N PHE A 24 15.64 3.99 -1.10
CA PHE A 24 15.09 5.15 -0.41
C PHE A 24 14.00 4.79 0.62
N PRO A 25 12.98 3.96 0.30
CA PRO A 25 12.01 3.49 1.28
C PRO A 25 12.63 2.74 2.46
N LEU A 26 13.70 1.96 2.23
CA LEU A 26 14.44 1.28 3.30
C LEU A 26 15.09 2.28 4.27
N PHE A 27 15.71 3.35 3.77
CA PHE A 27 16.25 4.41 4.62
C PHE A 27 15.17 5.13 5.40
N VAL A 28 14.03 5.43 4.77
CA VAL A 28 12.87 6.03 5.45
C VAL A 28 12.37 5.10 6.55
N ALA A 29 12.17 3.82 6.26
CA ALA A 29 11.75 2.82 7.24
C ALA A 29 12.74 2.70 8.40
N ALA A 30 14.05 2.71 8.13
CA ALA A 30 15.10 2.69 9.14
C ALA A 30 15.04 3.93 10.06
N LEU A 31 14.93 5.13 9.45
CA LEU A 31 14.80 6.38 10.19
C LEU A 31 13.54 6.40 11.10
N PHE A 32 12.43 5.82 10.64
CA PHE A 32 11.24 5.65 11.45
C PHE A 32 11.43 4.59 12.55
N SER A 33 12.14 3.50 12.26
CA SER A 33 12.43 2.46 13.26
C SER A 33 13.29 2.96 14.42
N ASP A 34 14.22 3.89 14.17
CA ASP A 34 15.03 4.49 15.23
C ASP A 34 14.21 5.37 16.18
N ARG A 35 13.08 5.92 15.71
CA ARG A 35 12.19 6.77 16.51
C ARG A 35 11.05 6.00 17.19
N LEU A 36 10.91 4.70 16.91
CA LEU A 36 9.87 3.88 17.51
C LEU A 36 10.22 3.58 18.99
N PRO A 37 9.35 3.93 19.96
CA PRO A 37 9.66 3.71 21.35
C PRO A 37 9.82 2.20 21.64
N GLN A 38 10.87 1.81 22.38
CA GLN A 38 11.17 0.40 22.73
C GLN A 38 9.99 -0.38 23.36
N ARG A 39 8.99 0.33 23.92
CA ARG A 39 7.74 -0.25 24.42
C ARG A 39 6.89 -0.88 23.30
N TRP A 40 6.83 -0.27 22.12
CA TRP A 40 6.08 -0.76 20.96
C TRP A 40 6.77 -1.95 20.31
N VAL A 41 8.10 -1.89 20.19
CA VAL A 41 8.91 -3.02 19.72
C VAL A 41 8.71 -4.22 20.64
N ARG A 42 8.85 -4.02 21.97
CA ARG A 42 8.61 -5.08 22.95
C ARG A 42 7.16 -5.56 22.96
N ALA A 43 6.17 -4.71 22.76
CA ALA A 43 4.75 -5.10 22.68
C ALA A 43 4.45 -5.94 21.44
N ALA A 44 5.01 -5.58 20.29
CA ALA A 44 4.94 -6.39 19.07
C ALA A 44 5.63 -7.76 19.27
N THR A 45 6.78 -7.81 19.96
CA THR A 45 7.44 -9.06 20.33
C THR A 45 6.69 -9.86 21.41
N ARG A 46 5.93 -9.18 22.28
CA ARG A 46 5.07 -9.80 23.32
C ARG A 46 3.74 -10.32 22.78
N SER A 47 3.44 -10.06 21.50
CA SER A 47 2.30 -10.67 20.81
C SER A 47 2.24 -12.14 21.18
N THR A 48 1.07 -12.58 21.67
CA THR A 48 0.76 -13.98 21.97
C THR A 48 0.98 -14.82 20.71
N GLY A 49 2.20 -15.31 20.56
CA GLY A 49 2.60 -16.13 19.43
C GLY A 49 2.12 -17.56 19.57
N PHE A 50 1.89 -18.21 18.43
CA PHE A 50 1.59 -19.62 18.34
C PHE A 50 2.88 -20.42 18.59
N VAL A 51 2.82 -21.45 19.44
CA VAL A 51 3.97 -22.33 19.69
C VAL A 51 3.86 -23.53 18.77
N PHE A 52 4.83 -23.68 17.87
CA PHE A 52 4.94 -24.83 16.98
C PHE A 52 6.24 -25.57 17.31
N GLY A 53 6.12 -26.72 17.98
CA GLY A 53 7.27 -27.45 18.52
C GLY A 53 8.03 -26.62 19.56
N THR A 54 9.35 -26.44 19.36
CA THR A 54 10.22 -25.64 20.25
C THR A 54 10.32 -24.16 19.86
N ARG A 55 9.67 -23.73 18.78
CA ARG A 55 9.75 -22.35 18.28
C ARG A 55 8.42 -21.62 18.47
N ARG A 56 8.51 -20.37 18.91
CA ARG A 56 7.37 -19.46 19.02
C ARG A 56 7.31 -18.59 17.77
N ILE A 57 6.19 -18.64 17.06
CA ILE A 57 5.94 -17.85 15.84
C ILE A 57 4.97 -16.74 16.21
N ALA A 58 5.30 -15.50 15.87
CA ALA A 58 4.40 -14.38 16.13
C ALA A 58 3.17 -14.49 15.22
N TRP A 59 2.00 -14.06 15.72
CA TRP A 59 0.75 -14.13 14.95
C TRP A 59 0.83 -13.35 13.63
N GLN A 60 1.53 -12.21 13.65
CA GLN A 60 1.80 -11.40 12.46
C GLN A 60 2.58 -12.17 11.38
N ASP A 61 3.52 -13.02 11.76
CA ASP A 61 4.32 -13.81 10.82
C ASP A 61 3.46 -14.92 10.19
N LEU A 62 2.55 -15.51 10.98
CA LEU A 62 1.56 -16.48 10.50
C LEU A 62 0.59 -15.85 9.51
N LEU A 63 0.08 -14.64 9.80
CA LEU A 63 -0.79 -13.89 8.88
C LEU A 63 -0.04 -13.54 7.59
N ALA A 64 1.19 -13.02 7.69
CA ALA A 64 2.01 -12.70 6.53
C ALA A 64 2.29 -13.96 5.69
N GLY A 65 2.67 -15.07 6.32
CA GLY A 65 2.90 -16.35 5.64
C GLY A 65 1.63 -16.89 4.97
N GLY A 66 0.49 -16.83 5.65
CA GLY A 66 -0.81 -17.22 5.10
C GLY A 66 -1.21 -16.36 3.89
N MET A 67 -1.01 -15.05 3.96
CA MET A 67 -1.22 -14.16 2.82
C MET A 67 -0.30 -14.49 1.65
N PHE A 68 0.99 -14.72 1.90
CA PHE A 68 1.95 -15.13 0.87
C PHE A 68 1.52 -16.43 0.19
N LEU A 69 1.10 -17.43 0.97
CA LEU A 69 0.63 -18.70 0.44
C LEU A 69 -0.64 -18.52 -0.40
N ALA A 70 -1.59 -17.70 0.06
CA ALA A 70 -2.81 -17.40 -0.68
C ALA A 70 -2.52 -16.71 -2.02
N VAL A 71 -1.64 -15.71 -2.03
CA VAL A 71 -1.22 -15.02 -3.26
C VAL A 71 -0.48 -15.96 -4.20
N ALA A 72 0.41 -16.80 -3.69
CA ALA A 72 1.12 -17.79 -4.49
C ALA A 72 0.16 -18.81 -5.14
N ALA A 73 -0.81 -19.32 -4.38
CA ALA A 73 -1.84 -20.21 -4.89
C ALA A 73 -2.71 -19.54 -5.97
N ALA A 74 -3.10 -18.28 -5.76
CA ALA A 74 -3.84 -17.51 -6.75
C ALA A 74 -3.02 -17.26 -8.03
N ALA A 75 -1.74 -16.90 -7.89
CA ALA A 75 -0.82 -16.73 -9.01
C ALA A 75 -0.64 -18.03 -9.81
N LEU A 76 -0.52 -19.17 -9.13
CA LEU A 76 -0.45 -20.49 -9.76
C LEU A 76 -1.75 -20.82 -10.51
N ALA A 77 -2.91 -20.58 -9.90
CA ALA A 77 -4.20 -20.80 -10.55
C ALA A 77 -4.38 -19.93 -11.80
N LEU A 78 -3.94 -18.67 -11.74
CA LEU A 78 -3.91 -17.76 -12.89
C LEU A 78 -2.99 -18.26 -14.01
N ALA A 79 -1.78 -18.71 -13.65
CA ALA A 79 -0.83 -19.27 -14.60
C ALA A 79 -1.38 -20.52 -15.31
N VAL A 80 -2.00 -21.44 -14.55
CA VAL A 80 -2.62 -22.66 -15.11
C VAL A 80 -3.79 -22.33 -16.03
N THR A 81 -4.59 -21.31 -15.70
CA THR A 81 -5.74 -20.89 -16.51
C THR A 81 -5.36 -19.96 -17.68
N GLY A 82 -4.10 -19.58 -17.81
CA GLY A 82 -3.62 -18.63 -18.81
C GLY A 82 -4.18 -17.21 -18.64
N ARG A 83 -4.71 -16.87 -17.47
CA ARG A 83 -5.32 -15.57 -17.18
C ARG A 83 -4.29 -14.63 -16.53
N MET A 84 -4.24 -13.37 -16.96
CA MET A 84 -3.36 -12.36 -16.35
C MET A 84 -3.93 -11.76 -15.05
N SER A 85 -5.24 -11.87 -14.82
CA SER A 85 -5.90 -11.35 -13.62
C SER A 85 -7.15 -12.14 -13.29
N TYR A 86 -7.54 -12.09 -12.01
CA TYR A 86 -8.80 -12.64 -11.51
C TYR A 86 -9.55 -11.53 -10.79
N ALA A 87 -10.74 -11.19 -11.29
CA ALA A 87 -11.63 -10.22 -10.68
C ALA A 87 -12.98 -10.92 -10.40
N PRO A 88 -13.32 -11.18 -9.12
CA PRO A 88 -14.61 -11.76 -8.79
C PRO A 88 -15.75 -10.81 -9.14
N ASP A 89 -16.93 -11.36 -9.44
CA ASP A 89 -18.08 -10.57 -9.92
C ASP A 89 -18.55 -9.53 -8.90
N TRP A 90 -18.50 -9.86 -7.60
CA TRP A 90 -18.85 -8.93 -6.53
C TRP A 90 -17.87 -7.73 -6.49
N LEU A 91 -16.57 -7.97 -6.66
CA LEU A 91 -15.54 -6.92 -6.67
C LEU A 91 -15.74 -6.02 -7.88
N THR A 92 -16.09 -6.62 -9.01
CA THR A 92 -16.37 -5.90 -10.26
C THR A 92 -17.63 -5.04 -10.09
N SER A 93 -18.65 -5.55 -9.42
CA SER A 93 -19.90 -4.83 -9.12
C SER A 93 -19.65 -3.66 -8.16
N TRP A 94 -18.84 -3.89 -7.13
CA TRP A 94 -18.39 -2.84 -6.21
C TRP A 94 -17.61 -1.75 -6.95
N ASN A 95 -16.64 -2.12 -7.79
CA ASN A 95 -15.85 -1.16 -8.57
C ASN A 95 -16.73 -0.33 -9.51
N ARG A 96 -17.72 -0.94 -10.17
CA ARG A 96 -18.68 -0.20 -11.01
C ARG A 96 -19.50 0.78 -10.18
N TRP A 97 -20.01 0.36 -9.03
CA TRP A 97 -20.76 1.23 -8.11
C TRP A 97 -19.90 2.41 -7.61
N ALA A 98 -18.68 2.13 -7.13
CA ALA A 98 -17.78 3.15 -6.61
C ALA A 98 -17.35 4.15 -7.70
N THR A 99 -17.05 3.64 -8.90
CA THR A 99 -16.70 4.49 -10.05
C THR A 99 -17.91 5.30 -10.52
N GLY A 100 -19.11 4.72 -10.47
CA GLY A 100 -20.37 5.43 -10.75
C GLY A 100 -20.59 6.60 -9.81
N LEU A 101 -20.50 6.37 -8.50
CA LEU A 101 -20.59 7.43 -7.49
C LEU A 101 -19.54 8.53 -7.70
N ALA A 102 -18.29 8.15 -7.97
CA ALA A 102 -17.24 9.11 -8.25
C ALA A 102 -17.55 9.93 -9.51
N GLY A 103 -18.12 9.29 -10.54
CA GLY A 103 -18.59 9.94 -11.76
C GLY A 103 -19.73 10.93 -11.49
N ASP A 104 -20.72 10.54 -10.70
CA ASP A 104 -21.85 11.38 -10.33
C ASP A 104 -21.39 12.62 -9.56
N VAL A 105 -20.45 12.43 -8.61
CA VAL A 105 -19.81 13.54 -7.88
C VAL A 105 -19.03 14.45 -8.84
N ALA A 106 -18.26 13.89 -9.78
CA ALA A 106 -17.51 14.68 -10.75
C ALA A 106 -18.45 15.51 -11.66
N VAL A 107 -19.59 14.96 -12.07
CA VAL A 107 -20.60 15.68 -12.84
C VAL A 107 -21.25 16.78 -12.00
N ALA A 108 -21.61 16.50 -10.75
CA ALA A 108 -22.18 17.50 -9.84
C ALA A 108 -21.21 18.67 -9.57
N LEU A 109 -19.92 18.39 -9.49
CA LEU A 109 -18.87 19.39 -9.26
C LEU A 109 -18.49 20.15 -10.54
N ARG A 110 -18.86 19.68 -11.73
CA ARG A 110 -18.45 20.24 -13.04
C ARG A 110 -18.82 21.73 -13.21
N GLY A 111 -19.91 22.17 -12.57
CA GLY A 111 -20.35 23.57 -12.61
C GLY A 111 -19.62 24.50 -11.64
N LEU A 112 -18.80 23.98 -10.72
CA LEU A 112 -18.08 24.80 -9.74
C LEU A 112 -16.79 25.37 -10.34
N PRO A 113 -16.42 26.60 -9.98
CA PRO A 113 -15.11 27.15 -10.32
C PRO A 113 -13.99 26.25 -9.79
N LEU A 114 -12.93 26.11 -10.59
CA LEU A 114 -11.79 25.22 -10.30
C LEU A 114 -11.13 25.53 -8.93
N LEU A 115 -11.16 26.79 -8.51
CA LEU A 115 -10.70 27.24 -7.19
C LEU A 115 -11.53 26.66 -6.03
N VAL A 116 -12.85 26.51 -6.21
CA VAL A 116 -13.74 25.94 -5.18
C VAL A 116 -13.52 24.43 -5.07
N GLN A 117 -13.31 23.74 -6.20
CA GLN A 117 -12.93 22.32 -6.19
C GLN A 117 -11.59 22.10 -5.50
N ALA A 118 -10.58 22.92 -5.83
CA ALA A 118 -9.26 22.87 -5.20
C ALA A 118 -9.32 23.16 -3.70
N ALA A 119 -10.09 24.16 -3.28
CA ALA A 119 -10.32 24.46 -1.86
C ALA A 119 -11.01 23.30 -1.14
N GLY A 120 -12.01 22.67 -1.75
CA GLY A 120 -12.68 21.49 -1.20
C GLY A 120 -11.72 20.31 -1.00
N ILE A 121 -10.86 20.03 -1.97
CA ILE A 121 -9.82 18.99 -1.88
C ILE A 121 -8.80 19.34 -0.79
N ALA A 122 -8.38 20.60 -0.69
CA ALA A 122 -7.46 21.06 0.34
C ALA A 122 -8.04 20.91 1.75
N VAL A 123 -9.33 21.24 1.93
CA VAL A 123 -10.04 21.04 3.19
C VAL A 123 -10.14 19.56 3.55
N LEU A 124 -10.50 18.69 2.59
CA LEU A 124 -10.51 17.24 2.81
C LEU A 124 -9.14 16.71 3.20
N ALA A 125 -8.08 17.14 2.51
CA ALA A 125 -6.71 16.78 2.82
C ALA A 125 -6.30 17.22 4.24
N LEU A 126 -6.71 18.42 4.68
CA LEU A 126 -6.49 18.89 6.04
C LEU A 126 -7.31 18.11 7.07
N LEU A 127 -8.58 17.80 6.77
CA LEU A 127 -9.45 17.04 7.65
C LEU A 127 -8.94 15.62 7.91
N VAL A 128 -8.25 15.01 6.95
CA VAL A 128 -7.60 13.70 7.13
C VAL A 128 -6.20 13.86 7.71
N GLY A 129 -5.41 14.79 7.17
CA GLY A 129 -4.00 14.96 7.52
C GLY A 129 -3.77 15.48 8.94
N VAL A 130 -4.59 16.43 9.42
CA VAL A 130 -4.46 17.02 10.76
C VAL A 130 -4.68 16.00 11.88
N PRO A 131 -5.77 15.20 11.90
CA PRO A 131 -5.95 14.20 12.94
C PRO A 131 -4.88 13.11 12.87
N LEU A 132 -4.46 12.69 11.67
CA LEU A 132 -3.38 11.71 11.50
C LEU A 132 -2.05 12.24 12.07
N TYR A 133 -1.74 13.51 11.79
CA TYR A 133 -0.56 14.18 12.31
C TYR A 133 -0.61 14.36 13.83
N ARG A 134 -1.77 14.74 14.38
CA ARG A 134 -1.97 14.88 15.83
C ARG A 134 -1.88 13.54 16.54
N SER A 135 -2.47 12.47 15.99
CA SER A 135 -2.34 11.13 16.56
C SER A 135 -0.90 10.65 16.57
N TRP A 136 -0.12 11.02 15.55
CA TRP A 136 1.30 10.69 15.50
C TRP A 136 2.12 11.47 16.53
N ARG A 137 1.91 12.79 16.66
CA ARG A 137 2.56 13.62 17.70
C ARG A 137 2.17 13.24 19.13
N ALA A 138 0.94 12.78 19.36
CA ALA A 138 0.50 12.36 20.69
C ALA A 138 1.07 11.00 21.12
N ALA A 139 1.58 10.21 20.17
CA ALA A 139 2.16 8.89 20.43
C ALA A 139 3.69 8.91 20.67
N THR A 140 4.38 9.97 20.21
CA THR A 140 5.77 10.31 20.55
C THR A 140 5.85 10.95 21.94
#